data_AF-A0A662A5K0-F1
#
_entry.id   AF-A0A662A5K0-F1
#
_cell.length_a   1.000
_cell.length_b   1.000
_cell.length_c   1.000
_cell.angle_alpha   90.00
_cell.angle_beta   90.00
_cell.angle_gamma   90.00
#
_symmetry.space_group_name_H-M   'P 1'
#
loop_
_entity.id
_entity.type
_entity.pdbx_description
1 polymer ?
#
loop_
_entity_poly.entity_id
_entity_poly.type
_entity_poly.pdbx_seq_one_letter_code
_entity_poly.pdbx_strand_id
1 'polypeptide(L)'
;MAVRNDISIDWSLSPRIITVDAPSIEVTMQDLYDTLRTEEVVQVDEPRIIAGAGKEPLGGGVVVGLTLTLNNALLAFEARSGPAYTQCNVSGGNLVAVDSNGDPVSSPIFPTAFTQIVLANSSSATLQELVAIQFASYNGGITLDEILGTVGGDYDVGTPVNPAKDYVSVVAVQESQGLPKVIYVIKDTSITSATPPLKFYTFIGEGMD
;
A
#
# COMPACT_ATOMS: atom_id res chain seq x y z
N MET A 1 -17.76 -4.63 -15.67
CA MET A 1 -17.88 -6.05 -15.33
C MET A 1 -18.47 -6.74 -16.53
N ALA A 2 -17.60 -7.35 -17.33
CA ALA A 2 -17.99 -8.22 -18.42
C ALA A 2 -17.12 -9.49 -18.36
N VAL A 3 -17.77 -10.65 -18.39
CA VAL A 3 -17.06 -11.91 -18.67
C VAL A 3 -16.61 -11.85 -20.12
N ARG A 4 -15.31 -12.06 -20.32
CA ARG A 4 -14.65 -11.95 -21.61
C ARG A 4 -14.49 -13.33 -22.24
N ASN A 5 -14.73 -13.40 -23.54
CA ASN A 5 -14.63 -14.66 -24.30
C ASN A 5 -13.26 -14.83 -24.98
N ASP A 6 -12.38 -13.84 -24.84
CA ASP A 6 -11.02 -13.80 -25.40
C ASP A 6 -9.96 -14.03 -24.33
N ILE A 7 -10.32 -14.70 -23.24
CA ILE A 7 -9.40 -15.12 -22.18
C ILE A 7 -9.54 -16.63 -22.03
N SER A 8 -8.43 -17.34 -22.13
CA SER A 8 -8.36 -18.78 -21.99
C SER A 8 -7.31 -19.18 -20.95
N ILE A 9 -7.46 -20.36 -20.37
CA ILE A 9 -6.56 -20.90 -19.34
C ILE A 9 -6.04 -22.25 -19.82
N ASP A 10 -4.72 -22.40 -19.89
CA ASP A 10 -4.09 -23.72 -20.05
C ASP A 10 -3.92 -24.38 -18.67
N TRP A 11 -4.88 -25.25 -18.34
CA TRP A 11 -4.88 -26.02 -17.09
C TRP A 11 -3.84 -27.14 -17.04
N SER A 12 -3.23 -27.50 -18.18
CA SER A 12 -2.26 -28.59 -18.25
C SER A 12 -0.84 -28.18 -17.81
N LEU A 13 -0.59 -26.89 -17.69
CA LEU A 13 0.71 -26.32 -17.33
C LEU A 13 0.77 -25.93 -15.83
N SER A 14 1.97 -25.96 -15.27
CA SER A 14 2.27 -25.46 -13.93
C SER A 14 3.59 -24.66 -13.95
N PRO A 15 3.57 -23.33 -13.78
CA PRO A 15 2.39 -22.49 -13.58
C PRO A 15 1.46 -22.46 -14.80
N ARG A 16 0.15 -22.31 -14.55
CA ARG A 16 -0.89 -22.21 -15.58
C ARG A 16 -0.70 -20.93 -16.38
N ILE A 17 -1.00 -20.96 -17.68
CA ILE A 17 -0.90 -19.78 -18.53
C ILE A 17 -2.30 -19.28 -18.87
N ILE A 18 -2.60 -18.07 -18.41
CA ILE A 18 -3.83 -17.34 -18.74
C ILE A 18 -3.51 -16.51 -19.98
N THR A 19 -4.12 -16.82 -21.11
CA THR A 19 -3.85 -16.15 -22.38
C THR A 19 -4.99 -15.23 -22.75
N VAL A 20 -4.66 -13.97 -23.08
CA VAL A 20 -5.59 -13.03 -23.72
C VAL A 20 -5.42 -13.14 -25.23
N ASP A 21 -6.46 -13.60 -25.91
CA ASP A 21 -6.43 -13.92 -27.34
C ASP A 21 -6.36 -12.66 -28.20
N ALA A 22 -5.71 -12.77 -29.35
CA ALA A 22 -5.76 -11.76 -30.39
C ALA A 22 -7.20 -11.60 -30.91
N PRO A 23 -7.64 -10.38 -31.27
CA PRO A 23 -6.85 -9.18 -31.47
C PRO A 23 -6.63 -8.32 -30.22
N SER A 24 -7.17 -8.68 -29.06
CA SER A 24 -7.25 -7.81 -27.89
C SER A 24 -5.89 -7.36 -27.35
N ILE A 25 -5.79 -6.08 -27.01
CA ILE A 25 -4.54 -5.45 -26.52
C ILE A 25 -4.71 -4.82 -25.14
N GLU A 26 -5.89 -4.91 -24.53
CA GLU A 26 -6.08 -4.46 -23.16
C GLU A 26 -6.90 -5.47 -22.36
N VAL A 27 -6.64 -5.53 -21.06
CA VAL A 27 -7.48 -6.21 -20.09
C VAL A 27 -7.51 -5.43 -18.79
N THR A 28 -8.71 -5.25 -18.23
CA THR A 28 -8.88 -4.64 -16.90
C THR A 28 -8.84 -5.73 -15.83
N MET A 29 -8.34 -5.41 -14.63
CA MET A 29 -8.33 -6.35 -13.51
C MET A 29 -9.74 -6.85 -13.18
N GLN A 30 -10.77 -6.02 -13.32
CA GLN A 30 -12.15 -6.45 -13.06
C GLN A 30 -12.61 -7.50 -14.05
N ASP A 31 -12.38 -7.29 -15.35
CA ASP A 31 -12.79 -8.25 -16.36
C ASP A 31 -11.96 -9.54 -16.26
N LEU A 32 -10.68 -9.43 -15.92
CA LEU A 32 -9.83 -10.59 -15.65
C LEU A 32 -10.36 -11.39 -14.46
N TYR A 33 -10.69 -10.73 -13.34
CA TYR A 33 -11.24 -11.40 -12.16
C TYR A 33 -12.57 -12.09 -12.48
N ASP A 34 -13.51 -11.38 -13.09
CA ASP A 34 -14.84 -11.91 -13.40
C ASP A 34 -14.76 -13.12 -14.34
N THR A 35 -13.90 -13.04 -15.35
CA THR A 35 -13.73 -14.11 -16.34
C THR A 35 -13.11 -15.35 -15.70
N LEU A 36 -12.00 -15.19 -14.97
CA LEU A 36 -11.33 -16.32 -14.32
C LEU A 36 -12.19 -16.96 -13.23
N ARG A 37 -12.96 -16.17 -12.47
CA ARG A 37 -13.93 -16.69 -11.48
C ARG A 37 -15.06 -17.48 -12.14
N THR A 38 -15.45 -17.10 -13.36
CA THR A 38 -16.48 -17.83 -14.13
C THR A 38 -15.92 -19.18 -14.62
N GLU A 39 -14.70 -19.20 -15.15
CA GLU A 39 -14.02 -20.42 -15.60
C GLU A 39 -13.75 -21.41 -14.44
N GLU A 40 -13.38 -20.91 -13.25
CA GLU A 40 -13.22 -21.76 -12.05
C GLU A 40 -14.50 -22.48 -11.63
N VAL A 41 -15.68 -21.88 -11.84
CA VAL A 41 -16.96 -22.52 -11.49
C VAL A 41 -17.23 -23.72 -12.40
N VAL A 42 -16.70 -23.72 -13.62
CA VAL A 42 -16.78 -24.86 -14.54
C VAL A 42 -15.79 -25.95 -14.18
N GLN A 43 -14.63 -25.58 -13.63
CA GLN A 43 -13.53 -26.48 -13.26
C GLN A 43 -13.42 -26.66 -11.73
N VAL A 44 -14.46 -27.21 -11.09
CA VAL A 44 -14.58 -27.31 -9.62
C VAL A 44 -13.47 -28.17 -8.98
N ASP A 45 -12.91 -29.12 -9.73
CA ASP A 45 -11.85 -30.02 -9.24
C ASP A 45 -10.46 -29.34 -9.24
N GLU A 46 -10.31 -28.20 -9.91
CA GLU A 46 -9.05 -27.49 -10.01
C GLU A 46 -8.86 -26.49 -8.84
N PRO A 47 -7.62 -26.36 -8.33
CA PRO A 47 -7.27 -25.32 -7.36
C PRO A 47 -7.62 -23.92 -7.87
N ARG A 48 -8.05 -23.07 -6.94
CA ARG A 48 -8.36 -21.65 -7.19
C ARG A 48 -7.18 -20.93 -7.86
N ILE A 49 -7.37 -20.42 -9.06
CA ILE A 49 -6.41 -19.70 -9.90
C ILE A 49 -6.31 -18.22 -9.58
N ILE A 50 -7.37 -17.61 -9.00
CA ILE A 50 -7.36 -16.17 -8.71
C ILE A 50 -7.99 -15.80 -7.37
N ALA A 51 -7.32 -14.88 -6.66
CA ALA A 51 -7.87 -14.16 -5.51
C ALA A 51 -7.87 -12.65 -5.80
N GLY A 52 -8.85 -11.94 -5.24
CA GLY A 52 -8.96 -10.48 -5.35
C GLY A 52 -9.24 -9.87 -3.99
N ALA A 53 -8.59 -8.74 -3.70
CA ALA A 53 -8.80 -7.92 -2.51
C ALA A 53 -8.86 -6.44 -2.93
N GLY A 54 -9.48 -5.58 -2.11
CA GLY A 54 -9.65 -4.18 -2.45
C GLY A 54 -11.12 -3.80 -2.68
N LYS A 55 -11.32 -2.56 -3.14
CA LYS A 55 -12.64 -1.91 -3.28
C LYS A 55 -13.38 -1.65 -1.96
N GLU A 56 -12.73 -1.82 -0.81
CA GLU A 56 -13.33 -1.44 0.46
C GLU A 56 -13.39 0.10 0.59
N PRO A 57 -14.49 0.65 1.11
CA PRO A 57 -14.58 2.08 1.38
C PRO A 57 -13.66 2.45 2.55
N LEU A 58 -12.90 3.53 2.39
CA LEU A 58 -12.06 4.12 3.45
C LEU A 58 -12.74 5.32 4.13
N GLY A 59 -13.97 5.65 3.71
CA GLY A 59 -14.67 6.87 4.11
C GLY A 59 -14.38 8.04 3.16
N GLY A 60 -15.22 9.08 3.19
CA GLY A 60 -15.02 10.29 2.39
C GLY A 60 -15.08 10.10 0.86
N GLY A 61 -15.70 9.02 0.38
CA GLY A 61 -15.74 8.68 -1.05
C GLY A 61 -14.46 8.03 -1.59
N VAL A 62 -13.47 7.76 -0.73
CA VAL A 62 -12.23 7.09 -1.08
C VAL A 62 -12.37 5.58 -0.92
N VAL A 63 -11.75 4.82 -1.81
CA VAL A 63 -11.85 3.36 -1.90
C VAL A 63 -10.45 2.74 -2.05
N VAL A 64 -10.22 1.56 -1.48
CA VAL A 64 -8.96 0.79 -1.63
C VAL A 64 -8.77 0.33 -3.08
N GLY A 65 -7.54 0.39 -3.57
CA GLY A 65 -7.18 -0.10 -4.91
C GLY A 65 -7.38 -1.61 -5.05
N LEU A 66 -7.87 -2.06 -6.21
CA LEU A 66 -8.04 -3.48 -6.50
C LEU A 66 -6.68 -4.16 -6.65
N THR A 67 -6.46 -5.26 -5.94
CA THR A 67 -5.28 -6.13 -6.07
C THR A 67 -5.73 -7.54 -6.40
N LEU A 68 -5.16 -8.11 -7.46
CA LEU A 68 -5.38 -9.49 -7.87
C LEU A 68 -4.12 -10.32 -7.64
N THR A 69 -4.33 -11.53 -7.12
CA THR A 69 -3.29 -12.53 -6.92
C THR A 69 -3.60 -13.75 -7.78
N LEU A 70 -2.71 -14.05 -8.72
CA LEU A 70 -2.73 -15.27 -9.54
C LEU A 70 -2.03 -16.39 -8.77
N ASN A 71 -2.73 -17.52 -8.58
CA ASN A 71 -2.21 -18.67 -7.84
C ASN A 71 -1.68 -19.73 -8.78
N ASN A 72 -0.38 -19.99 -8.73
CA ASN A 72 0.33 -20.88 -9.63
C ASN A 72 -0.03 -20.64 -11.10
N ALA A 73 -0.14 -19.35 -11.48
CA ALA A 73 -0.57 -18.94 -12.81
C ALA A 73 0.11 -17.62 -13.23
N LEU A 74 0.29 -17.44 -14.53
CA LEU A 74 0.87 -16.25 -15.15
C LEU A 74 -0.04 -15.75 -16.28
N LEU A 75 -0.06 -14.43 -16.47
CA LEU A 75 -0.81 -13.78 -17.54
C LEU A 75 0.06 -13.61 -18.79
N ALA A 76 -0.48 -13.94 -19.95
CA ALA A 76 0.12 -13.76 -21.26
C ALA A 76 -0.88 -13.10 -22.22
N PHE A 77 -0.37 -12.41 -23.24
CA PHE A 77 -1.14 -12.09 -24.43
C PHE A 77 -0.74 -13.04 -25.56
N GLU A 78 -1.67 -13.42 -26.43
CA GLU A 78 -1.37 -14.25 -27.58
C GLU A 78 -0.26 -13.62 -28.44
N ALA A 79 0.67 -14.47 -28.89
CA ALA A 79 1.79 -14.08 -29.74
C ALA A 79 1.30 -13.39 -31.02
N ARG A 80 2.03 -12.37 -31.48
CA ARG A 80 1.69 -11.62 -32.69
C ARG A 80 2.57 -12.02 -33.86
N SER A 81 2.07 -11.87 -35.08
CA SER A 81 2.78 -12.30 -36.30
C SER A 81 4.06 -11.49 -36.60
N GLY A 82 4.34 -10.41 -35.86
CA GLY A 82 5.52 -9.56 -36.02
C GLY A 82 5.55 -8.80 -37.36
N PRO A 83 6.66 -8.12 -37.70
CA PRO A 83 7.90 -7.99 -36.93
C PRO A 83 7.86 -6.89 -35.85
N ALA A 84 6.82 -6.05 -35.83
CA ALA A 84 6.65 -5.02 -34.81
C ALA A 84 6.10 -5.61 -33.51
N TYR A 85 6.54 -5.08 -32.37
CA TYR A 85 5.99 -5.41 -31.07
C TYR A 85 4.63 -4.71 -30.88
N THR A 86 3.64 -5.47 -30.42
CA THR A 86 2.33 -4.92 -30.04
C THR A 86 2.31 -4.67 -28.54
N GLN A 87 2.11 -3.41 -28.15
CA GLN A 87 1.93 -3.08 -26.74
C GLN A 87 0.56 -3.55 -26.26
N CYS A 88 0.55 -4.30 -25.17
CA CYS A 88 -0.64 -4.78 -24.50
C CYS A 88 -0.69 -4.21 -23.08
N ASN A 89 -1.86 -3.75 -22.63
CA ASN A 89 -2.00 -3.05 -21.35
C ASN A 89 -2.85 -3.86 -20.37
N VAL A 90 -2.40 -3.92 -19.12
CA VAL A 90 -3.18 -4.46 -18.00
C VAL A 90 -3.41 -3.32 -17.01
N SER A 91 -4.67 -3.02 -16.69
CA SER A 91 -5.02 -1.81 -15.94
C SER A 91 -6.11 -2.03 -14.89
N GLY A 92 -6.34 -1.05 -14.04
CA GLY A 92 -7.44 -1.06 -13.06
C GLY A 92 -7.12 -1.72 -11.73
N GLY A 93 -5.83 -1.90 -11.41
CA GLY A 93 -5.38 -2.44 -10.13
C GLY A 93 -3.93 -2.92 -10.13
N ASN A 94 -3.57 -3.69 -9.12
CA ASN A 94 -2.26 -4.35 -9.00
C ASN A 94 -2.41 -5.84 -9.35
N LEU A 95 -1.45 -6.37 -10.11
CA LEU A 95 -1.37 -7.80 -10.39
C LEU A 95 -0.15 -8.40 -9.69
N VAL A 96 -0.37 -9.48 -8.96
CA VAL A 96 0.66 -10.26 -8.28
C VAL A 96 0.47 -11.73 -8.66
N ALA A 97 1.55 -12.50 -8.69
CA ALA A 97 1.49 -13.95 -8.85
C ALA A 97 2.23 -14.64 -7.71
N VAL A 98 1.71 -15.80 -7.30
CA VAL A 98 2.34 -16.71 -6.35
C VAL A 98 2.51 -18.08 -6.99
N ASP A 99 3.52 -18.84 -6.57
CA ASP A 99 3.77 -20.19 -7.06
C ASP A 99 2.85 -21.23 -6.38
N SER A 100 3.09 -22.52 -6.63
CA SER A 100 2.32 -23.61 -6.00
C SER A 100 2.50 -23.72 -4.48
N ASN A 101 3.55 -23.12 -3.92
CA ASN A 101 3.83 -23.09 -2.48
C ASN A 101 3.27 -21.81 -1.82
N GLY A 102 2.79 -20.85 -2.62
CA GLY A 102 2.33 -19.54 -2.16
C GLY A 102 3.43 -18.49 -2.09
N ASP A 103 4.64 -18.79 -2.60
CA ASP A 103 5.75 -17.84 -2.63
C ASP A 103 5.58 -16.84 -3.78
N PRO A 104 5.90 -15.55 -3.58
CA PRO A 104 5.71 -14.53 -4.60
C PRO A 104 6.62 -14.75 -5.81
N VAL A 105 6.05 -14.72 -7.01
CA VAL A 105 6.77 -14.78 -8.28
C VAL A 105 7.21 -13.39 -8.70
N SER A 106 8.45 -13.25 -9.18
CA SER A 106 9.03 -11.94 -9.51
C SER A 106 8.31 -11.19 -10.64
N SER A 107 7.65 -11.91 -11.55
CA SER A 107 6.83 -11.33 -12.61
C SER A 107 5.56 -12.16 -12.77
N PRO A 108 4.36 -11.54 -12.68
CA PRO A 108 3.09 -12.22 -12.97
C PRO A 108 2.83 -12.39 -14.47
N ILE A 109 3.77 -11.95 -15.32
CA ILE A 109 3.65 -11.95 -16.78
C ILE A 109 4.51 -13.05 -17.39
N PHE A 110 3.90 -13.83 -18.28
CA PHE A 110 4.59 -14.75 -19.17
C PHE A 110 4.82 -14.09 -20.55
N PRO A 111 6.08 -13.92 -20.99
CA PRO A 111 6.38 -13.23 -22.24
C PRO A 111 6.06 -14.10 -23.47
N THR A 112 5.47 -13.50 -24.49
CA THR A 112 5.18 -14.15 -25.77
C THR A 112 5.81 -13.39 -26.94
N ALA A 113 5.87 -14.00 -28.13
CA ALA A 113 6.54 -13.39 -29.27
C ALA A 113 5.82 -12.11 -29.75
N PHE A 114 6.59 -11.06 -30.00
CA PHE A 114 6.11 -9.77 -30.52
C PHE A 114 5.03 -9.07 -29.66
N THR A 115 4.98 -9.35 -28.35
CA THR A 115 4.14 -8.64 -27.38
C THR A 115 4.99 -7.87 -26.39
N GLN A 116 4.52 -6.69 -25.99
CA GLN A 116 5.11 -5.92 -24.90
C GLN A 116 4.01 -5.59 -23.90
N ILE A 117 4.07 -6.18 -22.71
CA ILE A 117 3.01 -6.04 -21.72
C ILE A 117 3.38 -4.94 -20.72
N VAL A 118 2.48 -3.97 -20.54
CA VAL A 118 2.62 -2.87 -19.58
C VAL A 118 1.58 -3.04 -18.48
N LEU A 119 2.07 -3.20 -17.25
CA LEU A 119 1.24 -3.29 -16.04
C LEU A 119 1.08 -1.89 -15.44
N ALA A 120 -0.13 -1.34 -15.50
CA ALA A 120 -0.47 -0.09 -14.85
C ALA A 120 -0.88 -0.36 -13.38
N ASN A 121 0.11 -0.53 -12.51
CA ASN A 121 -0.11 -0.75 -11.08
C ASN A 121 -0.67 0.53 -10.42
N SER A 122 -1.66 0.35 -9.54
CA SER A 122 -2.24 1.44 -8.74
C SER A 122 -1.61 1.46 -7.35
N SER A 123 -0.88 2.51 -7.01
CA SER A 123 -0.38 2.75 -5.65
C SER A 123 -1.57 2.99 -4.72
N SER A 124 -1.88 2.06 -3.81
CA SER A 124 -2.87 2.31 -2.77
C SER A 124 -2.26 3.26 -1.72
N ALA A 125 -2.76 4.50 -1.71
CA ALA A 125 -2.15 5.64 -1.00
C ALA A 125 -2.29 5.61 0.54
N THR A 126 -2.86 4.58 1.15
CA THR A 126 -3.16 4.61 2.59
C THR A 126 -1.93 4.60 3.49
N LEU A 127 -0.87 3.86 3.14
CA LEU A 127 0.33 3.80 3.98
C LEU A 127 1.26 5.00 3.81
N GLN A 128 1.29 5.61 2.62
CA GLN A 128 2.15 6.76 2.35
C GLN A 128 1.53 8.07 2.86
N GLU A 129 0.22 8.23 2.75
CA GLU A 129 -0.49 9.39 3.29
C GLU A 129 -0.55 9.36 4.82
N LEU A 130 -0.59 8.19 5.48
CA LEU A 130 -0.66 8.15 6.94
C LEU A 130 0.63 8.69 7.58
N VAL A 131 1.80 8.39 7.01
CA VAL A 131 3.08 8.95 7.48
C VAL A 131 3.17 10.44 7.19
N ALA A 132 2.72 10.90 6.01
CA ALA A 132 2.73 12.32 5.66
C ALA A 132 1.73 13.15 6.48
N ILE A 133 0.53 12.63 6.73
CA ILE A 133 -0.48 13.23 7.61
C ILE A 133 0.02 13.23 9.05
N GLN A 134 0.63 12.15 9.53
CA GLN A 134 1.20 12.10 10.87
C GLN A 134 2.34 13.11 11.03
N PHE A 135 3.22 13.25 10.03
CA PHE A 135 4.28 14.27 10.02
C PHE A 135 3.71 15.70 9.99
N ALA A 136 2.69 15.96 9.17
CA ALA A 136 2.01 17.25 9.10
C ALA A 136 1.27 17.59 10.41
N SER A 137 0.77 16.59 11.14
CA SER A 137 0.07 16.76 12.42
C SER A 137 0.97 17.30 13.54
N TYR A 138 2.30 17.21 13.39
CA TYR A 138 3.26 17.80 14.32
C TYR A 138 3.46 19.31 14.10
N ASN A 139 2.93 19.90 13.04
CA ASN A 139 3.04 21.35 12.80
C ASN A 139 4.49 21.88 12.88
N GLY A 140 5.49 21.04 12.55
CA GLY A 140 6.91 21.39 12.60
C GLY A 140 7.60 21.25 13.97
N GLY A 141 7.00 20.60 14.97
CA GLY A 141 7.61 20.34 16.28
C GLY A 141 6.78 19.39 17.15
N ILE A 142 7.26 19.01 18.33
CA ILE A 142 6.47 18.17 19.25
C ILE A 142 5.81 19.04 20.30
N THR A 143 4.54 18.79 20.60
CA THR A 143 3.82 19.46 21.67
C THR A 143 3.99 18.73 23.00
N LEU A 144 4.30 19.46 24.07
CA LEU A 144 4.54 18.99 25.44
C LEU A 144 3.52 19.62 26.41
N ASP A 145 2.96 18.79 27.30
CA ASP A 145 2.15 19.22 28.46
C ASP A 145 2.59 18.43 29.70
N GLU A 146 3.37 19.07 30.58
CA GLU A 146 4.00 18.42 31.76
C GLU A 146 3.08 18.41 33.00
N ILE A 147 1.96 19.14 33.00
CA ILE A 147 1.18 19.39 34.22
C ILE A 147 0.14 18.28 34.47
N LEU A 148 0.51 17.36 35.38
CA LEU A 148 -0.32 16.40 36.12
C LEU A 148 -0.96 15.24 35.32
N GLY A 149 -0.24 14.12 35.19
CA GLY A 149 -0.85 12.85 34.78
C GLY A 149 0.06 11.64 34.98
N THR A 150 -0.35 10.72 35.83
CA THR A 150 0.32 9.47 36.23
C THR A 150 0.83 8.64 35.05
N VAL A 151 1.93 7.92 35.25
CA VAL A 151 2.47 6.88 34.37
C VAL A 151 1.37 5.85 34.03
N GLY A 152 0.72 5.95 32.87
CA GLY A 152 -0.28 4.94 32.48
C GLY A 152 -1.32 5.28 31.40
N GLY A 153 -1.05 6.15 30.43
CA GLY A 153 -1.96 6.35 29.29
C GLY A 153 -1.22 6.33 27.95
N ASP A 154 -1.77 5.59 26.98
CA ASP A 154 -1.21 5.26 25.66
C ASP A 154 -1.13 6.44 24.66
N TYR A 155 -0.98 7.68 25.12
CA TYR A 155 -1.16 8.89 24.28
C TYR A 155 0.11 9.73 24.06
N ASP A 156 1.30 9.12 24.07
CA ASP A 156 2.60 9.81 23.86
C ASP A 156 2.92 10.13 22.39
N VAL A 157 1.94 10.59 21.62
CA VAL A 157 2.17 10.88 20.19
C VAL A 157 2.84 12.23 19.96
N GLY A 158 2.66 13.24 20.83
CA GLY A 158 3.39 14.51 20.71
C GLY A 158 2.80 15.52 19.71
N THR A 159 1.51 15.38 19.40
CA THR A 159 0.76 16.30 18.52
C THR A 159 0.04 17.39 19.33
N PRO A 160 -0.42 18.50 18.73
CA PRO A 160 -1.19 19.52 19.45
C PRO A 160 -2.49 19.01 20.08
N VAL A 161 -3.07 17.94 19.52
CA VAL A 161 -4.31 17.31 20.03
C VAL A 161 -4.02 16.27 21.11
N ASN A 162 -2.88 15.57 21.01
CA ASN A 162 -2.40 14.59 21.98
C ASN A 162 -0.93 14.91 22.32
N PRO A 163 -0.69 15.86 23.23
CA PRO A 163 0.66 16.29 23.58
C PRO A 163 1.43 15.17 24.30
N ALA A 164 2.75 15.18 24.15
CA ALA A 164 3.64 14.32 24.89
C ALA A 164 3.66 14.74 26.38
N LYS A 165 3.80 13.77 27.27
CA LYS A 165 3.77 13.97 28.72
C LYS A 165 5.11 14.35 29.35
N ASP A 166 6.22 13.97 28.70
CA ASP A 166 7.57 14.14 29.24
C ASP A 166 8.59 14.39 28.13
N TYR A 167 9.71 14.99 28.54
CA TYR A 167 10.83 15.29 27.65
C TYR A 167 11.46 14.03 27.03
N VAL A 168 11.38 12.88 27.71
CA VAL A 168 11.90 11.60 27.21
C VAL A 168 11.10 11.14 25.99
N SER A 169 9.77 11.19 26.06
CA SER A 169 8.88 10.84 24.94
C SER A 169 9.02 11.84 23.81
N VAL A 170 9.16 13.13 24.12
CA VAL A 170 9.42 14.17 23.12
C VAL A 170 10.66 13.86 22.30
N VAL A 171 11.80 13.57 22.96
CA VAL A 171 13.04 13.23 22.26
C VAL A 171 12.91 11.91 21.50
N ALA A 172 12.30 10.89 22.09
CA ALA A 172 12.10 9.60 21.43
C ALA A 172 11.24 9.71 20.16
N VAL A 173 10.17 10.50 20.19
CA VAL A 173 9.32 10.76 19.02
C VAL A 173 10.08 11.60 17.99
N GLN A 174 10.82 12.63 18.39
CA GLN A 174 11.60 13.45 17.45
C GLN A 174 12.69 12.66 16.74
N GLU A 175 13.40 11.80 17.46
CA GLU A 175 14.45 10.95 16.89
C GLU A 175 13.86 9.86 15.99
N SER A 176 12.73 9.24 16.37
CA SER A 176 12.09 8.23 15.54
C SER A 176 11.42 8.79 14.28
N GLN A 177 10.91 10.02 14.33
CA GLN A 177 10.20 10.67 13.22
C GLN A 177 11.08 11.64 12.41
N GLY A 178 12.33 11.86 12.80
CA GLY A 178 13.24 12.78 12.13
C GLY A 178 12.79 14.25 12.15
N LEU A 179 12.03 14.64 13.19
CA LEU A 179 11.48 15.98 13.32
C LEU A 179 12.56 16.99 13.75
N PRO A 180 12.41 18.28 13.38
CA PRO A 180 13.27 19.32 13.91
C PRO A 180 13.13 19.42 15.43
N LYS A 181 14.21 19.87 16.08
CA LYS A 181 14.32 20.04 17.55
C LYS A 181 13.51 21.23 18.06
N VAL A 182 12.22 21.27 17.74
CA VAL A 182 11.26 22.30 18.18
C VAL A 182 10.26 21.66 19.12
N ILE A 183 10.05 22.29 20.28
CA ILE A 183 9.12 21.83 21.31
C ILE A 183 8.11 22.94 21.57
N TYR A 184 6.83 22.65 21.35
CA TYR A 184 5.72 23.52 21.70
C TYR A 184 5.26 23.21 23.12
N VAL A 185 5.25 24.19 23.99
CA VAL A 185 4.87 24.02 25.40
C VAL A 185 3.51 24.69 25.62
N ILE A 186 2.50 23.91 26.01
CA ILE A 186 1.12 24.42 26.17
C ILE A 186 0.92 25.15 27.51
N LYS A 187 1.60 24.72 28.58
CA LYS A 187 1.46 25.28 29.93
C LYS A 187 2.81 25.52 30.59
N ASP A 188 2.84 26.25 31.69
CA ASP A 188 4.07 26.51 32.45
C ASP A 188 4.85 25.21 32.75
N THR A 189 6.08 25.14 32.28
CA THR A 189 7.00 24.01 32.51
C THR A 189 8.25 24.51 33.19
N SER A 190 8.77 23.75 34.14
CA SER A 190 10.02 24.08 34.83
C SER A 190 11.09 23.08 34.46
N ILE A 191 12.07 23.49 33.65
CA ILE A 191 13.20 22.64 33.27
C ILE A 191 14.26 22.68 34.37
N THR A 192 14.07 21.91 35.45
CA THR A 192 15.05 21.87 36.56
C THR A 192 16.21 20.92 36.29
N SER A 193 15.99 19.87 35.51
CA SER A 193 17.02 18.98 34.94
C SER A 193 16.39 18.05 33.90
N ALA A 194 16.70 18.23 32.63
CA ALA A 194 16.21 17.32 31.59
C ALA A 194 17.20 16.18 31.31
N THR A 195 16.70 14.95 31.36
CA THR A 195 17.37 13.76 30.85
C THR A 195 16.47 13.18 29.76
N PRO A 196 16.90 13.08 28.48
CA PRO A 196 18.21 13.46 27.92
C PRO A 196 18.44 14.99 27.89
N PRO A 197 19.69 15.46 27.76
CA PRO A 197 20.01 16.89 27.73
C PRO A 197 19.36 17.59 26.53
N LEU A 198 18.50 18.57 26.79
CA LEU A 198 17.76 19.34 25.78
C LEU A 198 18.59 20.47 25.16
N LYS A 199 19.91 20.30 25.06
CA LYS A 199 20.78 21.27 24.41
C LYS A 199 20.47 21.31 22.92
N PHE A 200 20.33 22.51 22.35
CA PHE A 200 19.96 22.75 20.93
C PHE A 200 18.48 22.47 20.57
N TYR A 201 17.58 22.44 21.55
CA TYR A 201 16.14 22.49 21.30
C TYR A 201 15.62 23.93 21.34
N THR A 202 14.71 24.25 20.44
CA THR A 202 13.96 25.50 20.41
C THR A 202 12.62 25.27 21.09
N PHE A 203 12.33 26.06 22.12
CA PHE A 203 11.07 25.97 22.86
C PHE A 203 10.18 27.16 22.49
N ILE A 204 8.89 26.90 22.31
CA ILE A 204 7.88 27.91 21.96
C ILE A 204 6.67 27.69 22.86
N GLY A 205 6.35 28.62 23.74
CA GLY A 205 5.21 28.53 24.66
C GLY A 205 4.93 29.84 25.40
N GLU A 206 3.74 29.96 26.01
CA GLU A 206 3.29 31.17 26.70
C GLU A 206 3.76 31.28 28.16
N GLY A 207 4.38 30.23 28.70
CA GLY A 207 4.69 30.06 30.13
C GLY A 207 6.13 29.64 30.43
N MET A 208 7.10 30.20 29.72
CA MET A 208 8.51 29.87 29.91
C MET A 208 9.18 30.82 30.91
N ASP A 209 9.50 30.33 32.10
CA ASP A 209 10.43 30.95 33.06
C ASP A 209 11.68 30.07 33.27
#